data_AF-A0AAV5AZG1-F1
#
_entry.id   AF-A0AAV5AZG1-F1
#
_cell.length_a   1.000
_cell.length_b   1.000
_cell.length_c   1.000
_cell.angle_alpha   90.00
_cell.angle_beta   90.00
_cell.angle_gamma   90.00
#
_symmetry.space_group_name_H-M   'P 1'
#
loop_
_entity.id
_entity.type
_entity.pdbx_description
1 polymer ?
#
loop_
_entity_poly.entity_id
_entity_poly.type
_entity_poly.pdbx_seq_one_letter_code
_entity_poly.pdbx_strand_id
1 'polypeptide(L)' 'MDQLSPFCTCTDQVCPYHPSNHDRGCAPCIAKNLAEHEIPSCLWNLVDTAKGQPSYSIRAFAELVVEKDLR' A
#
# COMPACT_ATOMS: atom_id res chain seq x y z
N MET A 1 -3.31 4.64 22.08
CA MET A 1 -3.57 3.44 21.26
C MET A 1 -2.34 3.25 20.42
N ASP A 2 -1.59 2.19 20.67
CA ASP A 2 -0.37 1.91 19.91
C ASP A 2 -0.74 1.74 18.44
N GLN A 3 -0.05 2.51 17.59
CA GLN A 3 -0.23 2.42 16.15
C GLN A 3 0.27 1.03 15.76
N LEU A 4 -0.63 0.05 15.64
CA LEU A 4 -0.28 -1.35 15.39
C LEU A 4 0.51 -1.55 14.08
N SER A 5 0.51 -0.52 13.22
CA SER A 5 1.26 -0.44 11.97
C SER A 5 2.05 0.87 11.86
N PRO A 6 3.16 1.04 12.59
CA PRO A 6 3.96 2.27 12.54
C PRO A 6 4.65 2.49 11.18
N PHE A 7 4.69 1.45 10.33
CA PHE A 7 5.24 1.49 8.98
C PHE A 7 4.24 1.95 7.92
N CYS A 8 2.95 2.09 8.24
CA CYS A 8 1.94 2.46 7.25
C CYS A 8 2.17 3.90 6.77
N THR A 9 2.43 4.08 5.48
CA THR A 9 2.62 5.39 4.84
C THR A 9 1.40 5.85 4.04
N CYS A 10 0.27 5.13 4.13
CA CYS A 10 -0.95 5.51 3.41
C CYS A 10 -1.50 6.84 3.92
N THR A 11 -1.87 7.75 3.01
CA THR A 11 -2.46 9.05 3.36
C THR A 11 -3.98 9.06 3.25
N ASP A 12 -4.59 8.00 2.72
CA ASP A 12 -6.05 7.87 2.66
C ASP A 12 -6.60 7.44 4.03
N GLN A 13 -6.79 8.44 4.88
CA GLN A 13 -7.32 8.26 6.23
C GLN A 13 -8.83 8.01 6.27
N VAL A 14 -9.56 8.19 5.16
CA VAL A 14 -10.99 7.87 5.09
C VAL A 14 -11.24 6.40 4.72
N CYS A 15 -10.22 5.70 4.22
CA CYS A 15 -10.31 4.28 3.91
C CYS A 15 -10.69 3.44 5.15
N PRO A 16 -11.70 2.55 5.07
CA PRO A 16 -12.13 1.72 6.21
C PRO A 16 -11.08 0.69 6.63
N TYR A 17 -10.07 0.44 5.80
CA TYR A 17 -8.95 -0.48 6.08
C TYR A 17 -7.70 0.24 6.60
N HIS A 18 -7.77 1.56 6.81
CA HIS A 18 -6.67 2.33 7.36
C HIS A 18 -6.49 1.97 8.85
N PRO A 19 -5.25 1.74 9.34
CA PRO A 19 -5.00 1.31 10.71
C PRO A 19 -5.41 2.31 11.80
N SER A 20 -5.73 3.57 11.46
CA SER A 20 -6.32 4.53 12.40
C SER A 20 -7.81 4.32 12.65
N ASN A 21 -8.48 3.56 11.78
CA ASN A 21 -9.94 3.43 11.76
C ASN A 21 -10.42 2.11 12.37
N HIS A 22 -9.49 1.27 12.85
CA HIS A 22 -9.76 0.02 13.54
C HIS A 22 -8.50 -0.47 14.30
N ASP A 23 -8.65 -1.49 15.13
CA ASP A 23 -7.62 -2.05 16.03
C ASP A 23 -6.87 -3.27 15.45
N ARG A 24 -6.86 -3.41 14.11
CA ARG A 24 -6.35 -4.61 13.40
C ARG A 24 -5.11 -4.36 12.56
N GLY A 25 -4.44 -3.22 12.78
CA GLY A 25 -3.25 -2.82 12.02
C GLY A 25 -3.51 -2.80 10.50
N CYS A 26 -2.58 -3.29 9.70
CA CYS A 26 -2.72 -3.30 8.23
C CYS A 26 -3.35 -4.59 7.69
N ALA A 27 -3.74 -5.55 8.54
CA ALA A 27 -4.23 -6.85 8.09
C ALA A 27 -5.44 -6.74 7.13
N PRO A 28 -6.45 -5.88 7.37
CA PRO A 28 -7.56 -5.70 6.41
C PRO A 28 -7.13 -5.12 5.06
N CYS A 29 -6.17 -4.19 5.06
CA CYS A 29 -5.62 -3.62 3.83
C CYS A 29 -4.90 -4.69 3.00
N ILE A 30 -4.05 -5.50 3.63
CA ILE A 30 -3.36 -6.61 2.96
C ILE A 30 -4.36 -7.62 2.42
N ALA A 31 -5.37 -8.02 3.21
CA ALA A 31 -6.39 -8.96 2.78
C ALA A 31 -7.15 -8.47 1.53
N LYS A 32 -7.55 -7.18 1.50
CA LYS A 32 -8.18 -6.57 0.31
C LYS A 32 -7.26 -6.64 -0.91
N ASN A 33 -6.01 -6.20 -0.79
CA ASN A 33 -5.08 -6.16 -1.92
C ASN A 33 -4.77 -7.57 -2.45
N LEU A 34 -4.66 -8.59 -1.57
CA LEU A 34 -4.50 -9.98 -2.00
C LEU A 34 -5.71 -10.50 -2.79
N ALA A 35 -6.93 -10.18 -2.36
CA ALA A 35 -8.15 -10.61 -3.06
C ALA A 35 -8.29 -9.98 -4.45
N GLU A 36 -7.84 -8.73 -4.60
CA GLU A 36 -7.93 -7.95 -5.85
C GLU A 36 -6.70 -8.12 -6.76
N HIS A 37 -5.69 -8.91 -6.35
CA HIS A 37 -4.39 -9.01 -7.02
C HIS A 37 -3.70 -7.64 -7.22
N GLU A 38 -3.79 -6.81 -6.18
CA GLU A 38 -3.22 -5.47 -6.10
C GLU A 38 -2.03 -5.40 -5.15
N ILE A 39 -1.24 -4.34 -5.28
CA ILE A 39 -0.14 -3.99 -4.39
C ILE A 39 -0.58 -2.86 -3.45
N PRO A 40 -0.39 -2.99 -2.13
CA PRO A 40 -0.76 -1.96 -1.16
C PRO A 40 -0.09 -0.60 -1.41
N SER A 41 -0.81 0.48 -1.14
CA SER A 41 -0.32 1.86 -1.32
C SER A 41 0.98 2.16 -0.56
N CYS A 42 1.21 1.52 0.59
CA CYS A 42 2.45 1.73 1.35
C CYS A 42 3.70 1.23 0.60
N LEU A 43 3.57 0.18 -0.22
CA LEU A 43 4.64 -0.29 -1.10
C LEU A 43 4.78 0.60 -2.34
N TRP A 44 3.67 1.07 -2.90
CA TRP A 44 3.72 2.07 -3.97
C TRP A 44 4.47 3.33 -3.56
N ASN A 45 4.21 3.84 -2.35
CA ASN A 45 4.89 5.02 -1.81
C ASN A 45 6.41 4.82 -1.62
N LEU A 46 6.89 3.57 -1.55
CA LEU A 46 8.33 3.26 -1.49
C LEU A 46 8.98 3.39 -2.88
N VAL A 47 8.27 2.97 -3.93
CA VAL A 47 8.82 2.88 -5.30
C VAL A 47 8.51 4.13 -6.14
N ASP A 48 7.39 4.80 -5.87
CA ASP A 48 6.91 5.95 -6.63
C ASP A 48 6.50 7.11 -5.71
N THR A 49 7.15 8.26 -5.90
CA THR A 49 6.77 9.53 -5.25
C THR A 49 5.88 10.39 -6.15
N ALA A 50 5.70 10.01 -7.42
CA ALA A 50 4.85 10.74 -8.34
C ALA A 50 3.38 10.32 -8.11
N LYS A 51 2.55 11.30 -7.78
CA LYS A 51 1.10 11.10 -7.66
C LYS A 51 0.53 10.73 -9.03
N GLY A 52 0.23 9.45 -9.25
CA GLY A 52 -0.70 9.06 -10.31
C GLY A 52 -0.33 7.85 -11.16
N GLN A 53 0.02 6.71 -10.58
CA GLN A 53 -0.17 5.45 -11.31
C GLN A 53 -1.59 4.89 -11.10
N PRO A 54 -2.34 4.60 -12.19
CA PRO A 54 -3.75 4.22 -12.11
C PRO A 54 -3.99 2.73 -11.88
N SER A 55 -2.97 1.87 -12.03
CA SER A 55 -3.13 0.44 -11.81
C SER A 55 -2.35 0.04 -10.56
N TYR A 56 -3.04 -0.26 -9.47
CA TYR A 56 -2.45 -0.91 -8.29
C TYR A 56 -2.02 -2.35 -8.60
N SER A 57 -1.83 -2.72 -9.88
CA SER A 57 -1.54 -4.09 -10.31
C SER A 57 -0.12 -4.51 -9.92
N ILE A 58 0.02 -5.81 -9.64
CA ILE A 58 1.32 -6.45 -9.39
C ILE A 58 2.29 -6.25 -10.56
N ARG A 59 1.78 -6.29 -11.80
CA ARG A 59 2.60 -6.13 -13.00
C ARG A 59 3.24 -4.76 -13.09
N ALA A 60 2.43 -3.70 -12.96
CA ALA A 60 2.94 -2.32 -13.03
C ALA A 60 3.96 -2.06 -11.92
N PHE A 61 3.71 -2.59 -10.71
CA PHE A 61 4.66 -2.48 -9.61
C PHE A 61 5.99 -3.16 -9.92
N ALA A 62 5.97 -4.39 -10.44
CA ALA A 62 7.17 -5.15 -10.78
C ALA A 62 7.99 -4.47 -11.89
N GLU A 63 7.33 -3.96 -12.93
CA GLU A 63 7.98 -3.21 -14.01
C GLU A 63 8.71 -1.98 -13.45
N LEU A 64 8.07 -1.25 -12.53
CA LEU A 64 8.65 -0.06 -11.92
C LEU A 64 9.82 -0.36 -10.96
N VAL A 65 9.72 -1.45 -10.19
CA VAL A 65 10.82 -1.92 -9.31
C VAL A 65 12.07 -2.23 -10.14
N VAL A 66 11.90 -2.92 -11.28
CA VAL A 66 12.99 -3.23 -12.21
C VAL A 66 13.56 -1.96 -12.84
N GLU A 67 12.70 -1.05 -13.31
CA GLU A 67 13.12 0.23 -13.91
C GLU A 67 13.99 1.05 -12.94
N LYS A 68 13.63 1.07 -11.65
CA LYS A 68 14.32 1.86 -10.62
C LYS A 68 15.50 1.15 -9.96
N ASP A 69 15.82 -0.09 -10.36
CA ASP A 69 16.85 -0.94 -9.73
C ASP A 69 16.71 -1.01 -8.19
N LEU A 70 15.47 -1.13 -7.72
CA LEU A 70 15.18 -1.23 -6.29
C LEU A 70 15.47 -2.65 -5.79
N ARG A 71 16.25 -2.76 -4.71
CA ARG A 71 16.71 -4.03 -4.12
C ARG A 71 15.91 -4.44 -2.89
#